data_AF-A0AAV4X7J0-F1
#
_entry.id   AF-A0AAV4X7J0-F1
#
_cell.length_a   1.000
_cell.length_b   1.000
_cell.length_c   1.000
_cell.angle_alpha   90.00
_cell.angle_beta   90.00
_cell.angle_gamma   90.00
#
_symmetry.space_group_name_H-M   'P 1'
#
loop_
_entity.id
_entity.type
_entity.pdbx_description
1 polymer ?
#
loop_
_entity_poly.entity_id
_entity_poly.type
_entity_poly.pdbx_seq_one_letter_code
_entity_poly.pdbx_strand_id
1 'polypeptide(L)'
;MRTAQFKKTEREKVDRMLRKELKTTLSVPEPAANEYIYGHRKHGCLEVPLAAEESDLNLIDTAFKLLTSRDDSLRELAIAHFVQTVRLRLGRDSSDDDLGAFISGEIEDDFARTSNKLSNSWTVARSATRRLNVE
;
A
#
# COMPACT_ATOMS: atom_id res chain seq x y z
N MET A 1 9.98 6.09 1.81
CA MET A 1 8.67 5.52 1.40
C MET A 1 8.70 4.01 1.18
N ARG A 2 9.69 3.46 0.45
CA ARG A 2 9.77 2.04 0.04
C ARG A 2 9.88 0.99 1.17
N THR A 3 10.57 1.30 2.26
CA THR A 3 10.90 0.30 3.30
C THR A 3 9.84 0.12 4.39
N ALA A 4 8.65 0.71 4.24
CA ALA A 4 7.60 0.71 5.28
C ALA A 4 8.04 1.26 6.66
N GLN A 5 9.22 1.88 6.76
CA GLN A 5 9.85 2.24 8.04
C GLN A 5 8.98 3.19 8.88
N PHE A 6 8.24 4.08 8.23
CA PHE A 6 7.29 4.97 8.86
C PHE A 6 5.86 4.53 8.53
N LYS A 7 5.01 4.49 9.58
CA LYS A 7 3.57 4.22 9.47
C LYS A 7 2.88 5.27 8.60
N LYS A 8 1.78 4.87 7.96
CA LYS A 8 0.96 5.76 7.12
C LYS A 8 0.50 7.01 7.88
N THR A 9 0.12 6.85 9.15
CA THR A 9 -0.31 7.95 10.03
C THR A 9 0.73 9.06 10.18
N GLU A 10 2.02 8.71 10.19
CA GLU A 10 3.09 9.71 10.27
C GLU A 10 3.24 10.46 8.95
N ARG A 11 2.99 9.80 7.82
CA ARG A 11 3.01 10.43 6.49
C ARG A 11 1.82 11.37 6.31
N GLU A 12 0.65 11.00 6.81
CA GLU A 12 -0.54 11.86 6.82
C GLU A 12 -0.33 13.15 7.64
N LYS A 13 0.46 13.08 8.72
CA LYS A 13 0.87 14.29 9.47
C LYS A 13 1.75 15.19 8.63
N VAL A 14 2.72 14.62 7.91
CA VAL A 14 3.59 15.37 6.99
C VAL A 14 2.74 16.03 5.89
N ASP A 15 1.82 15.29 5.26
CA ASP A 15 0.94 15.81 4.22
C ASP A 15 0.06 16.97 4.75
N ARG A 16 -0.42 16.87 6.00
CA ARG A 16 -1.21 17.92 6.65
C ARG A 16 -0.39 19.19 6.89
N MET A 17 0.85 19.04 7.37
CA MET A 17 1.75 20.18 7.57
C MET A 17 2.11 20.82 6.23
N LEU A 18 2.49 20.01 5.25
CA LEU A 18 2.89 20.47 3.92
C LEU A 18 1.75 21.21 3.21
N ARG A 19 0.50 20.76 3.35
CA ARG A 19 -0.67 21.42 2.77
C ARG A 19 -0.77 22.90 3.16
N LYS A 20 -0.55 23.21 4.44
CA LYS A 20 -0.65 24.57 4.95
C LYS A 20 0.43 25.47 4.33
N GLU A 21 1.65 24.96 4.26
CA GLU A 21 2.78 25.67 3.66
C GLU A 21 2.61 25.84 2.14
N LEU A 22 2.08 24.83 1.45
CA LEU A 22 1.76 24.90 0.03
C LEU A 22 0.72 25.97 -0.26
N LYS A 23 -0.40 25.99 0.48
CA LYS A 23 -1.43 27.03 0.32
C LYS A 23 -0.86 28.43 0.53
N THR A 24 -0.02 28.60 1.56
CA THR A 24 0.63 29.88 1.86
C THR A 24 1.56 30.31 0.73
N THR A 25 2.44 29.41 0.27
CA THR A 25 3.42 29.67 -0.79
C THR A 25 2.75 30.02 -2.12
N LEU A 26 1.66 29.32 -2.45
CA LEU A 26 0.90 29.52 -3.68
C LEU A 26 -0.11 30.67 -3.58
N SER A 27 -0.17 31.37 -2.44
CA SER A 27 -1.14 32.45 -2.17
C SER A 27 -2.60 32.02 -2.37
N VAL A 28 -2.91 30.75 -2.06
CA VAL A 28 -4.25 30.18 -2.22
C VAL A 28 -5.00 30.29 -0.88
N PRO A 29 -6.28 30.70 -0.88
CA PRO A 29 -7.07 30.77 0.35
C PRO A 29 -7.12 29.42 1.09
N GLU A 30 -7.14 29.45 2.42
CA GLU A 30 -7.31 28.26 3.25
C GLU A 30 -8.57 27.41 2.90
N PRO A 31 -9.75 27.99 2.58
CA PRO A 31 -10.92 27.20 2.17
C PRO A 31 -10.83 26.63 0.75
N ALA A 32 -9.77 26.94 -0.02
CA ALA A 32 -9.64 26.41 -1.37
C ALA A 32 -9.62 24.88 -1.38
N ALA A 33 -10.26 24.31 -2.40
CA ALA A 33 -10.37 22.87 -2.57
C ALA A 33 -8.99 22.22 -2.61
N ASN A 34 -8.80 21.17 -1.81
CA ASN A 34 -7.55 20.40 -1.79
C ASN A 34 -7.28 19.72 -3.15
N GLU A 35 -8.33 19.50 -3.94
CA GLU A 35 -8.25 19.00 -5.32
C GLU A 35 -7.38 19.89 -6.22
N TYR A 36 -7.33 21.21 -5.98
CA TYR A 36 -6.42 22.08 -6.73
C TYR A 36 -4.95 21.70 -6.54
N ILE A 37 -4.58 21.26 -5.34
CA ILE A 37 -3.20 20.92 -4.97
C ILE A 37 -2.85 19.49 -5.42
N TYR A 38 -3.73 18.54 -5.15
CA TYR A 38 -3.44 17.11 -5.33
C TYR A 38 -4.04 16.50 -6.62
N GLY A 39 -4.96 17.20 -7.28
CA GLY A 39 -5.60 16.73 -8.51
C GLY A 39 -4.66 16.70 -9.70
N HIS A 40 -5.09 16.04 -10.77
CA HIS A 40 -4.29 15.79 -11.98
C HIS A 40 -4.03 17.07 -12.81
N ARG A 41 -2.82 17.25 -13.36
CA ARG A 41 -2.45 18.47 -14.13
C ARG A 41 -3.34 18.76 -15.34
N LYS A 42 -3.88 17.72 -15.98
CA LYS A 42 -4.83 17.87 -17.11
C LYS A 42 -6.09 18.67 -16.76
N HIS A 43 -6.46 18.75 -15.48
CA HIS A 43 -7.60 19.53 -15.00
C HIS A 43 -7.20 20.94 -14.51
N GLY A 44 -5.94 21.37 -14.73
CA GLY A 44 -5.43 22.64 -14.23
C GLY A 44 -4.99 22.62 -12.77
N CYS A 45 -4.88 21.43 -12.16
CA CYS A 45 -4.37 21.22 -10.80
C CYS A 45 -2.83 21.11 -10.79
N LEU A 46 -2.24 21.08 -9.59
CA LEU A 46 -0.79 21.05 -9.41
C LEU A 46 -0.19 19.63 -9.37
N GLU A 47 -1.01 18.62 -9.06
CA GLU A 47 -0.60 17.20 -8.98
C GLU A 47 0.59 17.01 -8.03
N VAL A 48 0.51 17.64 -6.85
CA VAL A 48 1.45 17.39 -5.76
C VAL A 48 1.16 15.98 -5.22
N PRO A 49 2.16 15.10 -5.12
CA PRO A 49 1.94 13.75 -4.62
C PRO A 49 1.65 13.75 -3.12
N LEU A 50 0.72 12.89 -2.68
CA LEU A 50 0.45 12.64 -1.26
C LEU A 50 1.39 11.55 -0.73
N ALA A 51 2.18 11.85 0.29
CA ALA A 51 3.15 10.91 0.84
C ALA A 51 2.48 9.68 1.46
N ALA A 52 1.28 9.83 2.00
CA ALA A 52 0.48 8.74 2.55
C ALA A 52 -0.05 7.77 1.47
N GLU A 53 -0.39 8.27 0.28
CA GLU A 53 -0.87 7.47 -0.84
C GLU A 53 0.29 6.78 -1.57
N GLU A 54 1.33 7.54 -1.87
CA GLU A 54 2.60 7.02 -2.40
C GLU A 54 3.19 5.91 -1.52
N SER A 55 2.95 5.98 -0.21
CA SER A 55 3.32 4.90 0.70
C SER A 55 2.73 3.56 0.30
N ASP A 56 1.44 3.54 0.02
CA ASP A 56 0.70 2.32 -0.24
C ASP A 56 1.09 1.76 -1.61
N LEU A 57 1.23 2.63 -2.61
CA LEU A 57 1.75 2.27 -3.94
C LEU A 57 3.14 1.63 -3.85
N ASN A 58 4.05 2.21 -3.07
CA ASN A 58 5.40 1.67 -2.90
C ASN A 58 5.43 0.30 -2.19
N LEU A 59 4.47 0.02 -1.31
CA LEU A 59 4.35 -1.28 -0.64
C LEU A 59 3.89 -2.37 -1.61
N ILE A 60 2.91 -2.06 -2.45
CA ILE A 60 2.42 -2.95 -3.51
C ILE A 60 3.51 -3.19 -4.56
N ASP A 61 4.17 -2.13 -5.02
CA ASP A 61 5.30 -2.20 -5.96
C ASP A 61 6.44 -3.08 -5.42
N THR A 62 6.75 -2.99 -4.13
CA THR A 62 7.77 -3.83 -3.51
C THR A 62 7.36 -5.30 -3.52
N ALA A 63 6.10 -5.61 -3.16
CA ALA A 63 5.59 -6.98 -3.21
C ALA A 63 5.61 -7.55 -4.63
N PHE A 64 5.16 -6.77 -5.61
CA PHE A 64 5.21 -7.13 -7.03
C PHE A 64 6.65 -7.43 -7.48
N LYS A 65 7.60 -6.55 -7.19
CA LYS A 65 9.02 -6.73 -7.55
C LYS A 65 9.66 -7.96 -6.94
N LEU A 66 9.26 -8.35 -5.73
CA LEU A 66 9.73 -9.60 -5.13
C LEU A 66 9.22 -10.83 -5.90
N LEU A 67 7.95 -10.82 -6.31
CA LEU A 67 7.35 -11.89 -7.10
C LEU A 67 7.85 -11.93 -8.55
N THR A 68 8.18 -10.78 -9.13
CA THR A 68 8.66 -10.67 -10.52
C THR A 68 10.17 -10.41 -10.59
N SER A 69 10.92 -10.76 -9.54
CA SER A 69 12.37 -10.56 -9.52
C SER A 69 13.04 -11.36 -10.65
N ARG A 70 14.06 -10.77 -11.28
CA ARG A 70 14.91 -11.44 -12.27
C ARG A 70 15.84 -12.48 -11.65
N ASP A 71 16.12 -12.34 -10.36
CA ASP A 71 16.89 -13.30 -9.59
C ASP A 71 15.96 -14.45 -9.17
N ASP A 72 16.21 -15.63 -9.74
CA ASP A 72 15.41 -16.83 -9.50
C ASP A 72 15.46 -17.27 -8.04
N SER A 73 16.63 -17.19 -7.38
CA SER A 73 16.77 -17.57 -5.97
C SER A 73 15.97 -16.64 -5.06
N LEU A 74 16.00 -15.34 -5.33
CA LEU A 74 15.19 -14.38 -4.59
C LEU A 74 13.69 -14.59 -4.83
N ARG A 75 13.29 -14.85 -6.07
CA ARG A 75 11.90 -15.09 -6.45
C ARG A 75 11.34 -16.34 -5.78
N GLU A 76 12.09 -17.45 -5.81
CA GLU A 76 11.70 -18.70 -5.14
C GLU A 76 11.56 -18.52 -3.63
N LEU A 77 12.51 -17.83 -2.99
CA LEU A 77 12.45 -17.52 -1.57
C LEU A 77 11.24 -16.63 -1.23
N ALA A 78 10.96 -15.62 -2.06
CA ALA A 78 9.82 -14.73 -1.89
C ALA A 78 8.48 -15.49 -2.00
N ILE A 79 8.34 -16.35 -3.02
CA ILE A 79 7.15 -17.21 -3.21
C ILE A 79 6.99 -18.16 -2.03
N ALA A 80 8.06 -18.83 -1.59
CA ALA A 80 8.01 -19.74 -0.45
C ALA A 80 7.56 -19.02 0.83
N HIS A 81 8.12 -17.84 1.11
CA HIS A 81 7.73 -17.01 2.25
C HIS A 81 6.28 -16.49 2.14
N PHE A 82 5.82 -16.21 0.92
CA PHE A 82 4.46 -15.79 0.65
C PHE A 82 3.45 -16.91 0.92
N VAL A 83 3.68 -18.08 0.32
CA VAL A 83 2.89 -19.30 0.53
C VAL A 83 2.83 -19.64 2.03
N GLN A 84 3.95 -19.58 2.74
CA GLN A 84 3.98 -19.81 4.18
C GLN A 84 3.10 -18.80 4.95
N THR A 85 3.14 -17.52 4.57
CA THR A 85 2.31 -16.48 5.19
C THR A 85 0.82 -16.75 5.00
N VAL A 86 0.41 -17.17 3.80
CA VAL A 86 -0.99 -17.47 3.48
C VAL A 86 -1.44 -18.76 4.17
N ARG A 87 -0.64 -19.82 4.12
CA ARG A 87 -0.87 -21.08 4.85
C ARG A 87 -1.08 -20.85 6.34
N LEU A 88 -0.19 -20.07 6.99
CA LEU A 88 -0.30 -19.75 8.41
C LEU A 88 -1.59 -19.00 8.75
N ARG A 89 -2.14 -18.24 7.81
CA ARG A 89 -3.39 -17.50 8.01
C ARG A 89 -4.62 -18.36 7.80
N LEU A 90 -4.64 -19.17 6.75
CA LEU A 90 -5.74 -20.07 6.40
C LEU A 90 -5.82 -21.30 7.34
N GLY A 91 -4.68 -21.72 7.91
CA GLY A 91 -4.60 -22.96 8.68
C GLY A 91 -4.68 -24.23 7.83
N ARG A 92 -4.58 -24.11 6.50
CA ARG A 92 -4.57 -25.19 5.50
C ARG A 92 -3.54 -24.90 4.40
N ASP A 93 -3.32 -25.87 3.53
CA ASP A 93 -2.56 -25.64 2.29
C ASP A 93 -3.26 -24.60 1.41
N SER A 94 -2.47 -23.72 0.81
CA SER A 94 -2.92 -22.62 -0.04
C SER A 94 -2.85 -23.02 -1.52
N SER A 95 -3.93 -22.80 -2.25
CA SER A 95 -3.97 -22.79 -3.73
C SER A 95 -3.45 -21.46 -4.28
N ASP A 96 -3.13 -21.40 -5.56
CA ASP A 96 -2.76 -20.15 -6.25
C ASP A 96 -3.92 -19.12 -6.20
N ASP A 97 -5.16 -19.58 -6.27
CA ASP A 97 -6.35 -18.72 -6.11
C ASP A 97 -6.40 -18.09 -4.71
N ASP A 98 -6.03 -18.86 -3.67
CA ASP A 98 -5.97 -18.35 -2.29
C ASP A 98 -4.87 -17.28 -2.14
N LEU A 99 -3.75 -17.43 -2.87
CA LEU A 99 -2.67 -16.42 -2.89
C LEU A 99 -3.15 -15.12 -3.53
N GLY A 100 -3.88 -15.21 -4.65
CA GLY A 100 -4.52 -14.09 -5.33
C GLY A 100 -5.52 -13.37 -4.42
N ALA A 101 -6.50 -14.10 -3.88
CA ALA A 101 -7.49 -13.59 -2.95
C ALA A 101 -6.86 -12.87 -1.75
N PHE A 102 -5.79 -13.46 -1.19
CA PHE A 102 -5.07 -12.84 -0.07
C PHE A 102 -4.45 -11.50 -0.46
N ILE A 103 -3.71 -11.40 -1.58
CA ILE A 103 -2.97 -10.18 -1.93
C ILE A 103 -3.90 -9.06 -2.41
N SER A 104 -5.01 -9.41 -3.09
CA SER A 104 -6.08 -8.48 -3.49
C SER A 104 -6.85 -7.92 -2.29
N GLY A 105 -6.69 -8.53 -1.11
CA GLY A 105 -7.22 -7.98 0.13
C GLY A 105 -8.62 -8.45 0.48
N GLU A 106 -9.07 -9.54 -0.15
CA GLU A 106 -10.36 -10.17 0.10
C GLU A 106 -10.55 -10.51 1.58
N ILE A 107 -11.77 -10.33 2.10
CA ILE A 107 -12.08 -10.48 3.53
C ILE A 107 -12.93 -11.72 3.78
N GLU A 108 -13.49 -12.34 2.74
CA GLU A 108 -14.48 -13.42 2.92
C GLU A 108 -13.91 -14.62 3.68
N ASP A 109 -14.82 -15.26 4.43
CA ASP A 109 -14.70 -16.51 5.19
C ASP A 109 -13.37 -16.73 5.94
N ASP A 110 -12.40 -17.34 5.26
CA ASP A 110 -11.15 -17.82 5.83
C ASP A 110 -10.20 -16.68 6.22
N PHE A 111 -10.32 -15.50 5.59
CA PHE A 111 -9.40 -14.39 5.83
C PHE A 111 -9.85 -13.40 6.92
N ALA A 112 -11.13 -13.38 7.28
CA ALA A 112 -11.71 -12.51 8.31
C ALA A 112 -11.34 -12.92 9.75
N ARG A 113 -11.16 -14.22 9.98
CA ARG A 113 -11.12 -14.79 11.34
C ARG A 113 -9.80 -14.62 12.08
N THR A 114 -8.70 -14.36 11.38
CA THR A 114 -7.36 -14.37 11.99
C THR A 114 -6.68 -13.00 11.84
N SER A 115 -6.58 -12.26 12.94
CA SER A 115 -5.63 -11.15 13.04
C SER A 115 -4.22 -11.73 12.95
N ASN A 116 -3.47 -11.42 11.90
CA ASN A 116 -2.09 -11.88 11.79
C ASN A 116 -1.28 -11.30 12.95
N LYS A 117 -0.72 -12.17 13.80
CA LYS A 117 0.16 -11.78 14.91
C LYS A 117 1.47 -11.16 14.42
N LEU A 118 1.87 -11.41 13.18
CA LEU A 118 3.12 -10.94 12.58
C LEU A 118 2.86 -9.95 11.44
N SER A 119 3.50 -8.78 11.53
CA SER A 119 3.59 -7.81 10.45
C SER A 119 4.77 -8.19 9.54
N ASN A 120 4.47 -8.60 8.31
CA ASN A 120 5.47 -8.86 7.26
C ASN A 120 5.13 -8.12 5.95
N SER A 121 6.02 -8.18 4.97
CA SER A 121 5.87 -7.50 3.68
C SER A 121 4.51 -7.78 3.00
N TRP A 122 4.06 -9.04 3.00
CA TRP A 122 2.81 -9.46 2.37
C TRP A 122 1.57 -8.95 3.09
N THR A 123 1.56 -8.96 4.42
CA THR A 123 0.44 -8.42 5.22
C THR A 123 0.31 -6.91 5.09
N VAL A 124 1.44 -6.21 4.97
CA VAL A 124 1.48 -4.77 4.78
C VAL A 124 1.08 -4.40 3.36
N ALA A 125 1.53 -5.15 2.35
CA ALA A 125 1.12 -5.02 0.96
C ALA A 125 -0.39 -5.26 0.81
N ARG A 126 -0.92 -6.37 1.34
CA ARG A 126 -2.37 -6.64 1.40
C ARG A 126 -3.15 -5.47 2.01
N SER A 127 -2.66 -4.93 3.12
CA SER A 127 -3.32 -3.80 3.79
C SER A 127 -3.27 -2.53 2.94
N ALA A 128 -2.22 -2.34 2.14
CA ALA A 128 -2.11 -1.23 1.19
C ALA A 128 -3.07 -1.41 0.00
N THR A 129 -3.14 -2.61 -0.59
CA THR A 129 -4.09 -2.98 -1.64
C THR A 129 -5.54 -2.65 -1.22
N ARG A 130 -5.92 -3.08 0.00
CA ARG A 130 -7.24 -2.77 0.57
C ARG A 130 -7.53 -1.28 0.76
N ARG A 131 -6.50 -0.46 1.00
CA ARG A 131 -6.69 1.00 1.17
C ARG A 131 -6.83 1.72 -0.17
N LEU A 132 -6.23 1.17 -1.23
CA LEU A 132 -6.26 1.74 -2.56
C LEU A 132 -7.40 1.18 -3.43
N ASN A 133 -8.11 0.14 -2.97
CA ASN A 133 -9.15 -0.58 -3.72
C ASN A 133 -8.66 -1.02 -5.11
N VAL A 134 -7.46 -1.60 -5.15
CA VAL A 134 -6.88 -2.19 -6.35
C VAL A 134 -7.23 -3.67 -6.33
N GLU A 135 -8.02 -4.14 -7.31
CA GLU A 135 -8.41 -5.54 -7.50
C GLU A 135 -7.63 -6.18 -8.64
#